data_AF-A0A7C5XD31-F1
#
_entry.id   AF-A0A7C5XD31-F1
#
_cell.length_a   1.000
_cell.length_b   1.000
_cell.length_c   1.000
_cell.angle_alpha   90.00
_cell.angle_beta   90.00
_cell.angle_gamma   90.00
#
_symmetry.space_group_name_H-M   'P 1'
#
loop_
_entity.id
_entity.type
_entity.pdbx_description
1 polymer ?
#
loop_
_entity_poly.entity_id
_entity_poly.type
_entity_poly.pdbx_seq_one_letter_code
_entity_poly.pdbx_strand_id
1 'polypeptide(L)'
;MNPCKVYFIIDNSYAKELIKKLMSIIRNELANIGIAYISRPVNICSNKMRSYIKEGLKKSHCVIIIADTEGVKPDEVRERIVNKHFKDLGINDYNRVKIILAHPCLETWLADEFKCRRRY
;
A
#
# COMPACT_ATOMS: atom_id res chain seq x y z
N MET A 1 15.34 -8.70 -20.39
CA MET A 1 14.69 -8.87 -19.07
C MET A 1 13.22 -8.50 -19.21
N ASN A 2 12.30 -9.31 -18.70
CA ASN A 2 10.89 -8.92 -18.64
C ASN A 2 10.75 -7.73 -17.66
N PRO A 3 9.95 -6.70 -17.97
CA PRO A 3 9.77 -5.58 -17.07
C PRO A 3 9.17 -6.07 -15.74
N CYS A 4 9.72 -5.59 -14.62
CA CYS A 4 9.20 -5.90 -13.30
C CYS A 4 7.76 -5.37 -13.21
N LYS A 5 6.82 -6.24 -12.85
CA LYS A 5 5.40 -5.89 -12.70
C LYS A 5 5.08 -5.84 -11.22
N VAL A 6 4.62 -4.70 -10.73
CA VAL A 6 4.25 -4.48 -9.33
C VAL A 6 2.79 -4.06 -9.24
N TYR A 7 2.04 -4.60 -8.30
CA TYR A 7 0.63 -4.27 -8.08
C TYR A 7 0.46 -3.58 -6.73
N PHE A 8 0.06 -2.32 -6.75
CA PHE A 8 -0.18 -1.50 -5.57
C PHE A 8 -1.63 -1.58 -5.14
N ILE A 9 -1.85 -1.80 -3.84
CA ILE A 9 -3.15 -1.70 -3.20
C ILE A 9 -3.07 -0.60 -2.16
N ILE A 10 -3.91 0.42 -2.31
CA ILE A 10 -3.88 1.62 -1.48
C ILE A 10 -5.09 1.60 -0.55
N ASP A 11 -4.85 1.76 0.75
CA ASP A 11 -5.92 1.93 1.72
C ASP A 11 -6.69 3.23 1.46
N ASN A 12 -7.99 3.24 1.76
CA ASN A 12 -8.82 4.43 1.57
C ASN A 12 -8.96 5.30 2.82
N SER A 13 -8.26 4.95 3.91
CA SER A 13 -8.10 5.78 5.10
C SER A 13 -7.46 7.14 4.79
N TYR A 14 -6.57 7.19 3.80
CA TYR A 14 -5.95 8.43 3.36
C TYR A 14 -6.94 9.43 2.74
N ALA A 15 -6.68 10.72 2.94
CA ALA A 15 -7.39 11.78 2.23
C ALA A 15 -7.30 11.58 0.70
N LYS A 16 -8.41 11.86 -0.02
CA LYS A 16 -8.50 11.67 -1.48
C LYS A 16 -7.36 12.33 -2.27
N GLU A 17 -6.95 13.53 -1.87
CA GLU A 17 -5.85 14.26 -2.51
C GLU A 17 -4.48 13.61 -2.26
N LEU A 18 -4.31 13.00 -1.10
CA LEU A 18 -3.10 12.26 -0.75
C LEU A 18 -2.98 10.97 -1.55
N ILE A 19 -4.09 10.24 -1.70
CA ILE A 19 -4.18 9.08 -2.60
C ILE A 19 -3.81 9.48 -4.03
N LYS A 20 -4.39 10.57 -4.56
CA LYS A 20 -4.06 11.05 -5.92
C LYS A 20 -2.58 11.36 -6.07
N LYS A 21 -1.97 12.07 -5.11
CA LYS A 21 -0.53 12.37 -5.11
C LYS A 21 0.32 11.10 -5.06
N LEU A 22 0.00 10.18 -4.16
CA LEU A 22 0.70 8.91 -4.01
C LEU A 22 0.63 8.09 -5.31
N MET A 23 -0.54 7.99 -5.92
CA MET A 23 -0.71 7.31 -7.21
C MET A 23 0.13 7.96 -8.32
N SER A 24 0.21 9.29 -8.33
CA SER A 24 1.04 10.04 -9.28
C SER A 24 2.52 9.73 -9.10
N ILE A 25 3.02 9.79 -7.86
CA ILE A 25 4.42 9.48 -7.52
C ILE A 25 4.75 8.04 -7.93
N ILE A 26 3.93 7.07 -7.54
CA ILE A 26 4.15 5.65 -7.88
C ILE A 26 4.25 5.46 -9.40
N ARG A 27 3.36 6.09 -10.18
CA ARG A 27 3.40 5.99 -11.65
C ARG A 27 4.65 6.62 -12.23
N ASN A 28 5.06 7.80 -11.75
CA ASN A 28 6.20 8.53 -12.29
C ASN A 28 7.53 7.85 -11.94
N GLU A 29 7.71 7.48 -10.67
CA GLU A 29 8.95 6.84 -10.20
C GLU A 29 9.15 5.46 -10.83
N LEU A 30 8.07 4.68 -10.99
CA LEU A 30 8.17 3.34 -11.56
C LEU A 30 8.14 3.30 -13.08
N ALA A 31 7.77 4.38 -13.77
CA ALA A 31 7.78 4.43 -15.24
C ALA A 31 9.16 4.04 -15.83
N ASN A 32 10.23 4.27 -15.08
CA ASN A 32 11.60 3.97 -15.50
C ASN A 32 12.08 2.56 -15.11
N ILE A 33 11.37 1.87 -14.21
CA ILE A 33 11.83 0.63 -13.55
C ILE A 33 10.95 -0.58 -13.94
N GLY A 34 9.68 -0.35 -14.26
CA GLY A 34 8.76 -1.43 -14.59
C GLY A 34 7.33 -0.98 -14.84
N ILE A 35 6.39 -1.93 -14.73
CA ILE A 35 4.96 -1.69 -14.91
C ILE A 35 4.29 -1.67 -13.53
N ALA A 36 3.71 -0.52 -13.18
CA ALA A 36 2.93 -0.35 -11.96
C ALA A 36 1.43 -0.46 -12.25
N TYR A 37 0.78 -1.45 -11.65
CA TYR A 37 -0.67 -1.52 -11.56
C TYR A 37 -1.10 -0.93 -10.23
N ILE A 38 -2.18 -0.16 -10.21
CA ILE A 38 -2.70 0.44 -8.98
C ILE A 38 -4.18 0.10 -8.87
N SER A 39 -4.60 -0.48 -7.75
CA SER A 39 -6.00 -0.76 -7.47
C SER A 39 -6.81 0.52 -7.29
N ARG A 40 -8.13 0.41 -7.22
CA ARG A 40 -8.93 1.45 -6.58
C ARG A 40 -8.64 1.45 -5.07
N PRO A 41 -8.69 2.61 -4.40
CA PRO A 41 -8.52 2.67 -2.95
C PRO A 41 -9.56 1.80 -2.24
N VAL A 42 -9.15 1.09 -1.20
CA VAL A 42 -9.99 0.10 -0.53
C VAL A 42 -9.68 0.05 0.95
N ASN A 43 -10.72 0.00 1.77
CA ASN A 43 -10.55 -0.14 3.22
C ASN A 43 -9.84 -1.46 3.58
N ILE A 44 -8.84 -1.41 4.45
CA ILE A 44 -8.08 -2.59 4.91
C ILE A 44 -8.94 -3.67 5.56
N CYS A 45 -10.11 -3.35 6.09
CA CYS A 45 -11.03 -4.34 6.67
C CYS A 45 -11.99 -4.94 5.63
N SER A 46 -11.99 -4.46 4.38
CA SER A 46 -12.90 -4.94 3.34
C SER A 46 -12.40 -6.22 2.68
N ASN A 47 -13.31 -7.17 2.41
CA ASN A 47 -13.02 -8.37 1.62
C ASN A 47 -12.57 -8.06 0.18
N LYS A 48 -12.84 -6.84 -0.33
CA LYS A 48 -12.33 -6.37 -1.62
C LYS A 48 -10.79 -6.33 -1.65
N MET A 49 -10.14 -6.07 -0.51
CA MET A 49 -8.69 -6.13 -0.36
C MET A 49 -8.17 -7.51 -0.77
N ARG A 50 -8.79 -8.59 -0.28
CA ARG A 50 -8.46 -9.97 -0.64
C ARG A 50 -8.56 -10.23 -2.13
N SER A 51 -9.60 -9.71 -2.79
CA SER A 51 -9.75 -9.82 -4.25
C SER A 51 -8.61 -9.14 -5.01
N TYR A 52 -8.21 -7.94 -4.58
CA TYR A 52 -7.08 -7.24 -5.19
C TYR A 52 -5.74 -7.95 -4.96
N ILE A 53 -5.52 -8.53 -3.77
CA ILE A 53 -4.31 -9.33 -3.50
C ILE A 53 -4.25 -10.53 -4.46
N LYS A 54 -5.35 -11.28 -4.60
CA LYS A 54 -5.44 -12.42 -5.54
C LYS A 54 -5.19 -11.99 -6.98
N GLU A 55 -5.78 -10.88 -7.40
CA GLU A 55 -5.59 -10.33 -8.74
C GLU A 55 -4.14 -9.90 -8.98
N GLY A 56 -3.56 -9.18 -8.01
CA GLY A 56 -2.18 -8.73 -8.06
C GLY A 56 -1.20 -9.89 -8.19
N LEU A 57 -1.35 -10.94 -7.38
CA LEU A 57 -0.49 -12.13 -7.44
C LEU A 57 -0.57 -12.90 -8.76
N LYS A 58 -1.71 -12.83 -9.47
CA LYS A 58 -1.87 -13.41 -10.81
C LYS A 58 -1.20 -12.57 -11.91
N LYS A 59 -1.23 -11.24 -11.78
CA LYS A 59 -0.82 -10.30 -12.84
C LYS A 59 0.60 -9.74 -12.67
N SER A 60 1.17 -9.87 -11.48
CA SER A 60 2.40 -9.16 -11.09
C SER A 60 3.37 -10.05 -10.33
N HIS A 61 4.62 -9.64 -10.28
CA HIS A 61 5.67 -10.34 -9.54
C HIS A 61 5.55 -10.07 -8.03
N CYS A 62 5.12 -8.86 -7.67
CA CYS A 62 5.02 -8.41 -6.28
C CYS A 62 3.74 -7.58 -6.09
N VAL A 63 3.07 -7.78 -4.94
CA VAL A 63 1.96 -6.95 -4.47
C VAL A 63 2.45 -6.09 -3.32
N ILE A 64 2.21 -4.78 -3.38
CA ILE A 64 2.56 -3.83 -2.33
C ILE A 64 1.27 -3.23 -1.78
N ILE A 65 1.00 -3.46 -0.50
CA ILE A 65 -0.12 -2.86 0.22
C ILE A 65 0.40 -1.63 0.96
N ILE A 66 -0.22 -0.49 0.73
CA ILE A 66 0.09 0.77 1.43
C ILE A 66 -1.11 1.11 2.31
N ALA A 67 -0.93 1.10 3.62
CA ALA A 67 -1.99 1.33 4.59
C ALA A 67 -1.57 2.33 5.66
N ASP A 68 -2.53 3.16 6.10
CA ASP A 68 -2.32 4.02 7.25
C ASP A 68 -2.51 3.19 8.52
N THR A 69 -1.77 3.54 9.57
CA THR A 69 -1.98 2.93 10.89
C THR A 69 -3.00 3.68 11.73
N GLU A 70 -3.38 4.92 11.37
CA GLU A 70 -4.37 5.73 12.10
C GLU A 70 -4.08 5.83 13.62
N GLY A 71 -2.80 5.88 13.99
CA GLY A 71 -2.34 5.92 15.39
C GLY A 71 -2.25 4.56 16.08
N VAL A 72 -2.67 3.48 15.42
CA VAL A 72 -2.54 2.10 15.92
C VAL A 72 -1.11 1.62 15.75
N LYS A 73 -0.66 0.69 16.60
CA LYS A 73 0.67 0.09 16.46
C LYS A 73 0.81 -0.62 15.10
N PRO A 74 1.93 -0.43 14.36
CA PRO A 74 2.12 -1.04 13.05
C PRO A 74 1.97 -2.57 13.06
N ASP A 75 2.48 -3.24 14.10
CA ASP A 75 2.40 -4.70 14.22
C ASP A 75 0.96 -5.20 14.29
N GLU A 76 0.10 -4.48 15.00
CA GLU A 76 -1.32 -4.82 15.12
C GLU A 76 -2.05 -4.64 13.78
N VAL A 77 -1.79 -3.54 13.06
CA VAL A 77 -2.36 -3.32 11.72
C VAL A 77 -1.87 -4.39 10.75
N ARG A 78 -0.58 -4.72 10.80
CA ARG A 78 0.01 -5.79 9.99
C ARG A 78 -0.66 -7.13 10.27
N GLU A 79 -0.79 -7.49 11.54
CA GLU A 79 -1.42 -8.73 11.96
C GLU A 79 -2.89 -8.80 11.52
N ARG A 80 -3.64 -7.70 11.65
CA ARG A 80 -5.02 -7.60 11.16
C ARG A 80 -5.11 -7.88 9.66
N ILE A 81 -4.24 -7.27 8.85
CA ILE A 81 -4.23 -7.49 7.40
C ILE A 81 -3.87 -8.96 7.10
N VAL A 82 -2.84 -9.50 7.75
CA VAL A 82 -2.39 -10.90 7.58
C VAL A 82 -3.50 -11.89 7.96
N ASN A 83 -4.03 -11.79 9.17
CA ASN A 83 -5.04 -12.72 9.68
C ASN A 83 -6.33 -12.68 8.86
N LYS A 84 -6.76 -11.49 8.43
CA LYS A 84 -8.03 -11.33 7.70
C LYS A 84 -7.92 -11.72 6.24
N HIS A 85 -6.82 -11.38 5.57
CA HIS A 85 -6.72 -11.54 4.12
C HIS A 85 -5.88 -12.73 3.69
N PHE A 86 -4.88 -13.15 4.47
CA PHE A 86 -3.87 -14.12 4.03
C PHE A 86 -4.09 -15.53 4.56
N LYS A 87 -4.65 -15.68 5.77
CA LYS A 87 -4.82 -16.98 6.45
C LYS A 87 -5.50 -18.03 5.57
N ASP A 88 -6.51 -17.63 4.80
CA ASP A 88 -7.29 -18.52 3.94
C ASP A 88 -6.86 -18.49 2.46
N LEU A 89 -5.78 -17.79 2.12
CA LEU A 89 -5.33 -17.73 0.73
C LEU A 89 -4.48 -18.94 0.32
N GLY A 90 -4.04 -19.77 1.27
CA GLY A 90 -3.11 -20.88 0.99
C GLY A 90 -1.80 -20.41 0.35
N ILE A 91 -1.48 -19.12 0.51
CA ILE A 91 -0.33 -18.48 -0.11
C ILE A 91 0.89 -18.83 0.74
N ASN A 92 1.70 -19.77 0.26
CA ASN A 92 3.09 -19.93 0.71
C ASN A 92 4.00 -18.79 0.24
N ASP A 93 3.45 -17.86 -0.55
CA ASP A 93 4.15 -16.80 -1.28
C ASP A 93 4.09 -15.43 -0.55
N TYR A 94 4.15 -15.44 0.79
CA TYR A 94 4.26 -14.20 1.60
C TYR A 94 5.42 -13.32 1.15
N ASN A 95 6.46 -13.91 0.55
CA ASN A 95 7.61 -13.21 0.01
C ASN A 95 7.25 -12.20 -1.10
N ARG A 96 6.16 -12.45 -1.83
CA ARG A 96 5.69 -11.59 -2.92
C ARG A 96 4.68 -10.53 -2.48
N VAL A 97 4.27 -10.50 -1.22
CA VAL A 97 3.40 -9.45 -0.69
C VAL A 97 4.14 -8.62 0.35
N LYS A 98 4.26 -7.32 0.08
CA LYS A 98 4.89 -6.36 0.98
C LYS A 98 3.82 -5.43 1.55
N ILE A 99 3.91 -5.15 2.83
CA ILE A 99 3.02 -4.22 3.52
C ILE A 99 3.86 -3.03 3.97
N ILE A 100 3.48 -1.84 3.53
CA ILE A 100 4.05 -0.55 3.90
C ILE A 100 3.00 0.15 4.76
N LEU A 101 3.41 0.52 5.98
CA LEU A 101 2.53 1.14 6.96
C LEU A 101 2.99 2.57 7.24
N ALA A 102 2.07 3.53 7.12
CA ALA A 102 2.32 4.90 7.54
C ALA A 102 1.98 5.05 9.03
N HIS A 103 2.97 5.35 9.87
CA HIS A 103 2.81 5.48 11.33
C HIS A 103 3.50 6.74 11.87
N PRO A 104 2.90 7.51 12.79
CA PRO A 104 1.60 7.27 13.45
C PRO A 104 0.37 7.52 12.55
N CYS A 105 0.47 8.44 11.60
CA CYS A 105 -0.36 8.49 10.40
C CYS A 105 0.39 9.27 9.33
N LEU A 106 -0.02 9.15 8.07
CA LEU A 106 0.65 9.87 6.99
C LEU A 106 0.49 11.39 7.13
N GLU A 107 -0.61 11.87 7.73
CA GLU A 107 -0.80 13.28 8.08
C GLU A 107 0.22 13.78 9.09
N THR A 108 0.63 12.97 10.06
CA THR A 108 1.67 13.36 11.03
C THR A 108 3.03 13.49 10.35
N TRP A 109 3.36 12.56 9.46
CA TRP A 109 4.55 12.65 8.62
C TRP A 109 4.57 13.92 7.78
N LEU A 110 3.46 14.22 7.12
CA LEU A 110 3.32 15.43 6.30
C LEU A 110 3.41 16.69 7.16
N ALA A 111 2.78 16.70 8.34
CA ALA A 111 2.83 17.85 9.25
C ALA A 111 4.25 18.17 9.71
N ASP A 112 5.06 17.15 9.99
CA ASP A 112 6.47 17.34 10.39
C ASP A 112 7.34 17.83 9.21
N GLU A 113 7.11 17.31 8.00
CA GLU A 113 7.74 17.83 6.78
C GLU A 113 7.40 19.30 6.51
N PHE A 114 6.14 19.71 6.68
CA PHE A 114 5.72 21.11 6.53
C PHE A 114 6.25 22.01 7.65
N LYS A 115 6.44 21.49 8.88
CA LYS A 115 7.12 22.22 9.95
C LYS A 115 8.61 22.44 9.64
N CYS A 116 9.29 21.47 9.05
CA CYS A 116 10.69 21.61 8.61
C CYS A 116 10.87 22.69 7.53
N ARG A 117 9.92 22.83 6.59
CA ARG A 117 10.00 23.84 5.51
C ARG A 117 9.66 25.27 5.91
N ARG A 118 9.08 25.52 7.09
CA ARG A 118 8.81 26.88 7.61
C ARG A 118 9.93 27.45 8.49
N ARG A 119 11.04 26.72 8.65
CA ARG A 119 12.20 27.15 9.45
C ARG A 119 13.32 27.82 8.64
N TYR A 120 13.08 28.18 7.38
CA TYR A 120 14.01 28.94 6.54
C TYR A 120 13.32 30.16 5.96
#